data_AF-A0AA42DRL9-F1
#
_entry.id   AF-A0AA42DRL9-F1
#
_cell.length_a   1.000
_cell.length_b   1.000
_cell.length_c   1.000
_cell.angle_alpha   90.00
_cell.angle_beta   90.00
_cell.angle_gamma   90.00
#
_symmetry.space_group_name_H-M   'P 1'
#
loop_
_entity.id
_entity.type
_entity.pdbx_description
1 polymer ?
#
loop_
_entity_poly.entity_id
_entity_poly.type
_entity_poly.pdbx_seq_one_letter_code
_entity_poly.pdbx_strand_id
1 'polypeptide(L)'
;MVLGEREYKLILLDTNAIREIITNTKLSGKGFFEKFFCNQGNYAPCFFIYNVIELMPYADIFEKFIEFFSTVPCLMFFPIKIVIHQEYQQYCLGKKLTIDNQIAHAFTPIVDDERYNCKTFFSGMKEDVGLVKSIQFDVKQLAEVAKEWEKQRNHTEKLLKKMGMSPTIVDEKFYLGQEYETIIKDMHNWEIKIGNQKIDIKELPTLRIMEYAQFNRVYLTKKKITPNDVMDIRIGGIIPYMDAVITENFQANIYKKAKKYIPQMKQLEIYTLKDIRLE
;
A
#
# COMPACT_ATOMS: atom_id res chain seq x y z
N MET A 1 -1.32 -15.09 8.41
CA MET A 1 -2.79 -15.08 8.22
C MET A 1 -3.29 -16.50 8.01
N VAL A 2 -4.36 -16.91 8.67
CA VAL A 2 -4.91 -18.27 8.50
C VAL A 2 -5.91 -18.29 7.35
N LEU A 3 -5.68 -19.13 6.34
CA LEU A 3 -6.65 -19.49 5.30
C LEU A 3 -6.93 -20.99 5.40
N GLY A 4 -8.14 -21.35 5.83
CA GLY A 4 -8.47 -22.74 6.16
C GLY A 4 -7.63 -23.23 7.35
N GLU A 5 -6.87 -24.32 7.17
CA GLU A 5 -5.99 -24.89 8.20
C GLU A 5 -4.53 -24.43 8.08
N ARG A 6 -4.20 -23.60 7.08
CA ARG A 6 -2.82 -23.18 6.80
C ARG A 6 -2.58 -21.74 7.18
N GLU A 7 -1.42 -21.49 7.79
CA GLU A 7 -0.91 -20.15 8.01
C GLU A 7 -0.07 -19.72 6.80
N TYR A 8 -0.46 -18.58 6.23
CA TYR A 8 0.22 -17.92 5.13
C TYR A 8 0.91 -16.66 5.63
N LYS A 9 2.15 -16.45 5.16
CA LYS A 9 2.78 -15.12 5.18
C LYS A 9 2.10 -14.23 4.13
N LEU A 10 2.01 -12.93 4.36
CA LEU A 10 1.41 -11.98 3.43
C LEU A 10 2.50 -11.23 2.66
N ILE A 11 2.37 -11.17 1.33
CA ILE A 11 3.30 -10.42 0.47
C ILE A 11 2.57 -9.36 -0.34
N LEU A 12 2.85 -8.09 -0.07
CA LEU A 12 2.26 -6.99 -0.84
C LEU A 12 2.94 -6.85 -2.21
N LEU A 13 2.12 -6.75 -3.25
CA LEU A 13 2.53 -6.49 -4.63
C LEU A 13 2.04 -5.10 -5.05
N ASP A 14 2.96 -4.23 -5.48
CA ASP A 14 2.57 -2.99 -6.14
C ASP A 14 2.14 -3.22 -7.60
N THR A 15 1.62 -2.18 -8.29
CA THR A 15 1.13 -2.35 -9.67
C THR A 15 2.25 -2.83 -10.60
N ASN A 16 3.49 -2.35 -10.41
CA ASN A 16 4.61 -2.71 -11.26
C ASN A 16 5.00 -4.19 -11.09
N ALA A 17 5.02 -4.68 -9.85
CA ALA A 17 5.24 -6.08 -9.52
C ALA A 17 4.15 -6.96 -10.14
N ILE A 18 2.88 -6.56 -9.99
CA ILE A 18 1.75 -7.28 -10.59
C ILE A 18 1.92 -7.35 -12.11
N ARG A 19 2.14 -6.21 -12.78
CA ARG A 19 2.32 -6.16 -14.24
C ARG A 19 3.50 -7.02 -14.69
N GLU A 20 4.63 -6.96 -13.99
CA GLU A 20 5.82 -7.75 -14.31
C GLU A 20 5.54 -9.26 -14.20
N ILE A 21 4.87 -9.71 -13.12
CA ILE A 21 4.55 -11.12 -12.88
C ILE A 21 3.64 -11.68 -13.97
N ILE A 22 2.59 -10.94 -14.34
CA ILE A 22 1.55 -11.43 -15.28
C ILE A 22 1.93 -11.26 -16.75
N THR A 23 2.85 -10.35 -17.08
CA THR A 23 3.29 -10.13 -18.47
C THR A 23 4.58 -10.86 -18.81
N ASN A 24 5.51 -10.99 -17.88
CA ASN A 24 6.77 -11.69 -18.05
C ASN A 24 6.73 -13.07 -17.38
N THR A 25 5.76 -13.89 -17.78
CA THR A 25 5.42 -15.15 -17.09
C THR A 25 6.56 -16.16 -17.06
N LYS A 26 7.38 -16.21 -18.11
CA LYS A 26 8.50 -17.17 -18.21
C LYS A 26 9.67 -16.86 -17.28
N LEU A 27 9.92 -15.59 -16.97
CA LEU A 27 11.03 -15.16 -16.12
C LEU A 27 10.51 -14.73 -14.75
N SER A 28 9.77 -13.63 -14.69
CA SER A 28 9.32 -13.03 -13.43
C SER A 28 8.16 -13.78 -12.80
N GLY A 29 7.19 -14.24 -13.61
CA GLY A 29 6.07 -15.04 -13.10
C GLY A 29 6.54 -16.37 -12.52
N LYS A 30 7.38 -17.10 -13.27
CA LYS A 30 7.99 -18.35 -12.83
C LYS A 30 8.90 -18.15 -11.62
N GLY A 31 9.78 -17.15 -11.63
CA GLY A 31 10.67 -16.86 -10.50
C GLY A 31 9.90 -16.45 -9.23
N PHE A 32 8.83 -15.68 -9.37
CA PHE A 32 7.91 -15.38 -8.28
C PHE A 32 7.26 -16.66 -7.71
N PHE A 33 6.74 -17.54 -8.58
CA PHE A 33 6.16 -18.82 -8.16
C PHE A 33 7.17 -19.70 -7.40
N GLU A 34 8.35 -19.92 -7.99
CA GLU A 34 9.38 -20.77 -7.38
C GLU A 34 9.81 -20.25 -6.02
N LYS A 35 10.00 -18.94 -5.90
CA LYS A 35 10.49 -18.30 -4.67
C LYS A 35 9.46 -18.26 -3.56
N PHE A 36 8.20 -17.93 -3.86
CA PHE A 36 7.20 -17.63 -2.84
C PHE A 36 6.15 -18.72 -2.61
N PHE A 37 6.09 -19.75 -3.47
CA PHE A 37 5.12 -20.84 -3.35
C PHE A 37 5.77 -22.24 -3.30
N CYS A 38 6.88 -22.46 -4.01
CA CYS A 38 7.52 -23.79 -4.07
C CYS A 38 8.61 -23.98 -2.99
N ASN A 39 9.47 -22.98 -2.79
CA ASN A 39 10.69 -23.12 -1.99
C ASN A 39 10.49 -22.80 -0.49
N GLN A 40 9.47 -23.39 0.14
CA GLN A 40 9.15 -23.32 1.59
C GLN A 40 8.31 -22.12 2.08
N GLY A 41 7.93 -21.18 1.21
CA GLY A 41 7.01 -20.10 1.57
C GLY A 41 5.56 -20.48 1.30
N ASN A 42 4.68 -20.41 2.30
CA ASN A 42 3.24 -20.27 2.08
C ASN A 42 2.95 -18.76 2.03
N TYR A 43 3.30 -18.07 0.96
CA TYR A 43 2.90 -16.66 0.83
C TYR A 43 1.53 -16.55 0.15
N ALA A 44 0.71 -15.65 0.66
CA ALA A 44 -0.50 -15.18 -0.01
C ALA A 44 -0.23 -13.78 -0.58
N PRO A 45 -0.21 -13.60 -1.91
CA PRO A 45 -0.05 -12.29 -2.50
C PRO A 45 -1.22 -11.39 -2.14
N CYS A 46 -0.88 -10.15 -1.81
CA CYS A 46 -1.77 -9.09 -1.41
C CYS A 46 -1.66 -7.95 -2.41
N PHE A 47 -2.79 -7.36 -2.77
CA PHE A 47 -2.85 -6.17 -3.63
C PHE A 47 -4.02 -5.28 -3.20
N PHE A 48 -4.05 -4.02 -3.60
CA PHE A 48 -5.20 -3.15 -3.36
C PHE A 48 -6.16 -3.20 -4.54
N ILE A 49 -7.43 -2.89 -4.25
CA ILE A 49 -8.44 -2.67 -5.28
C ILE A 49 -8.04 -1.57 -6.28
N TYR A 50 -7.21 -0.60 -5.86
CA TYR A 50 -6.65 0.42 -6.74
C TYR A 50 -5.81 -0.18 -7.88
N ASN A 51 -5.00 -1.21 -7.59
CA ASN A 51 -4.21 -1.90 -8.60
C ASN A 51 -5.13 -2.50 -9.66
N VAL A 52 -6.21 -3.15 -9.22
CA VAL A 52 -7.18 -3.80 -10.11
C VAL A 52 -7.87 -2.78 -11.02
N ILE A 53 -8.37 -1.67 -10.46
CA ILE A 53 -9.00 -0.58 -11.23
C ILE A 53 -8.05 0.01 -12.26
N GLU A 54 -6.76 0.12 -11.96
CA GLU A 54 -5.74 0.61 -12.90
C GLU A 54 -5.49 -0.37 -14.06
N LEU A 55 -5.68 -1.67 -13.83
CA LEU A 55 -5.52 -2.71 -14.84
C LEU A 55 -6.76 -2.90 -15.72
N MET A 56 -7.96 -2.68 -15.18
CA MET A 56 -9.25 -2.89 -15.89
C MET A 56 -9.34 -2.28 -17.30
N PRO A 57 -8.81 -1.06 -17.58
CA PRO A 57 -8.86 -0.49 -18.93
C PRO A 57 -8.05 -1.27 -19.98
N TYR A 58 -7.10 -2.10 -19.55
CA TYR A 58 -6.22 -2.90 -20.40
C TYR A 58 -6.71 -4.35 -20.42
N ALA A 59 -7.71 -4.65 -21.25
CA ALA A 59 -8.45 -5.92 -21.22
C ALA A 59 -7.55 -7.16 -21.19
N ASP A 60 -6.54 -7.21 -22.06
CA ASP A 60 -5.56 -8.28 -22.20
C ASP A 60 -4.62 -8.41 -20.98
N ILE A 61 -4.31 -7.32 -20.29
CA ILE A 61 -3.53 -7.37 -19.04
C ILE A 61 -4.42 -7.78 -17.88
N PHE A 62 -5.65 -7.27 -17.83
CA PHE A 62 -6.62 -7.59 -16.80
C PHE A 62 -7.04 -9.06 -16.83
N GLU A 63 -7.23 -9.65 -18.02
CA GLU A 63 -7.51 -11.08 -18.15
C GLU A 63 -6.37 -11.93 -17.59
N LYS A 64 -5.12 -11.61 -17.94
CA LYS A 64 -3.94 -12.30 -17.38
C LYS A 64 -3.85 -12.17 -15.86
N PHE A 65 -4.22 -11.00 -15.32
CA PHE A 65 -4.31 -10.79 -13.88
C PHE A 65 -5.33 -11.76 -13.25
N ILE A 66 -6.55 -11.81 -13.79
CA ILE A 66 -7.60 -12.70 -13.27
C ILE A 66 -7.19 -14.16 -13.38
N GLU A 67 -6.64 -14.58 -14.52
CA GLU A 67 -6.17 -15.95 -14.72
C GLU A 67 -5.12 -16.34 -13.69
N PHE A 68 -4.10 -15.49 -13.48
CA PHE A 68 -3.05 -15.75 -12.52
C PHE A 68 -3.59 -15.83 -11.08
N PHE A 69 -4.27 -14.79 -10.61
CA PHE A 69 -4.71 -14.70 -9.21
C PHE A 69 -5.91 -15.60 -8.89
N SER A 70 -6.55 -16.22 -9.89
CA SER A 70 -7.53 -17.29 -9.68
C SER A 70 -6.88 -18.66 -9.44
N THR A 71 -5.56 -18.81 -9.64
CA THR A 71 -4.86 -20.10 -9.43
C THR A 71 -4.16 -20.21 -8.08
N VAL A 72 -4.13 -19.12 -7.30
CA VAL A 72 -3.45 -19.07 -6.00
C VAL A 72 -4.33 -18.39 -4.94
N PRO A 73 -4.24 -18.77 -3.66
CA PRO A 73 -4.84 -17.99 -2.58
C PRO A 73 -4.24 -16.59 -2.54
N CYS A 74 -5.08 -15.55 -2.49
CA CYS A 74 -4.63 -14.16 -2.49
C CYS A 74 -5.58 -13.24 -1.71
N LEU A 75 -5.15 -12.00 -1.48
CA LEU A 75 -5.93 -10.99 -0.77
C LEU A 75 -6.01 -9.69 -1.55
N MET A 76 -7.21 -9.14 -1.63
CA MET A 76 -7.44 -7.78 -2.08
C MET A 76 -7.76 -6.89 -0.89
N PHE A 77 -6.99 -5.84 -0.68
CA PHE A 77 -7.32 -4.78 0.27
C PHE A 77 -8.30 -3.78 -0.34
N PHE A 78 -9.28 -3.39 0.45
CA PHE A 78 -10.20 -2.30 0.14
C PHE A 78 -9.46 -0.93 0.18
N PRO A 79 -10.10 0.16 -0.31
CA PRO A 79 -9.49 1.49 -0.30
C PRO A 79 -8.85 1.86 1.04
N ILE A 80 -7.66 2.48 1.01
CA ILE A 80 -6.85 2.73 2.21
C ILE A 80 -7.60 3.51 3.30
N LYS A 81 -8.57 4.35 2.91
CA LYS A 81 -9.46 5.05 3.83
C LYS A 81 -10.11 4.09 4.83
N ILE A 82 -10.58 2.92 4.36
CA ILE A 82 -11.24 1.92 5.20
C ILE A 82 -10.25 1.31 6.19
N VAL A 83 -9.02 0.99 5.75
CA VAL A 83 -7.94 0.50 6.62
C VAL A 83 -7.64 1.50 7.73
N ILE A 84 -7.47 2.78 7.39
CA ILE A 84 -7.17 3.85 8.35
C ILE A 84 -8.30 3.99 9.39
N HIS A 85 -9.56 3.97 8.95
CA HIS A 85 -10.69 4.05 9.86
C HIS A 85 -10.76 2.84 10.78
N GLN A 86 -10.52 1.64 10.25
CA GLN A 86 -10.53 0.43 11.05
C GLN A 86 -9.38 0.40 12.06
N GLU A 87 -8.18 0.81 11.67
CA GLU A 87 -7.02 0.92 12.56
C GLU A 87 -7.36 1.85 13.75
N TYR A 88 -7.91 3.02 13.46
CA TYR A 88 -8.31 3.97 14.50
C TYR A 88 -9.46 3.46 15.38
N GLN A 89 -10.43 2.76 14.82
CA GLN A 89 -11.51 2.14 15.60
C GLN A 89 -10.98 1.08 16.56
N GLN A 90 -10.09 0.20 16.10
CA GLN A 90 -9.45 -0.81 16.96
C GLN A 90 -8.58 -0.16 18.03
N TYR A 91 -7.82 0.89 17.68
CA TYR A 91 -7.07 1.70 18.63
C TYR A 91 -7.96 2.25 19.75
N CYS A 92 -9.12 2.85 19.42
CA CYS A 92 -10.09 3.33 20.41
C CYS A 92 -10.61 2.22 21.34
N LEU A 93 -10.63 0.97 20.87
CA LEU A 93 -11.03 -0.21 21.64
C LEU A 93 -9.86 -0.85 22.42
N GLY A 94 -8.65 -0.29 22.36
CA GLY A 94 -7.45 -0.86 22.96
C GLY A 94 -6.98 -2.16 22.28
N LYS A 95 -7.34 -2.35 21.01
CA LYS A 95 -7.02 -3.54 20.20
C LYS A 95 -6.07 -3.19 19.07
N LYS A 96 -5.30 -4.17 18.63
CA LYS A 96 -4.50 -4.07 17.40
C LYS A 96 -5.39 -4.33 16.18
N LEU A 97 -5.08 -3.66 15.07
CA LEU A 97 -5.73 -3.97 13.80
C LEU A 97 -5.53 -5.44 13.45
N THR A 98 -6.61 -6.09 13.04
CA THR A 98 -6.60 -7.45 12.49
C THR A 98 -7.10 -7.37 11.06
N ILE A 99 -6.47 -8.11 10.15
CA ILE A 99 -6.93 -8.22 8.77
C ILE A 99 -8.16 -9.13 8.74
N ASP A 100 -9.31 -8.52 8.45
CA ASP A 100 -10.60 -9.18 8.35
C ASP A 100 -11.36 -8.73 7.09
N ASN A 101 -12.59 -9.24 6.93
CA ASN A 101 -13.45 -8.95 5.78
C ASN A 101 -13.92 -7.48 5.70
N GLN A 102 -13.61 -6.63 6.69
CA GLN A 102 -13.92 -5.20 6.64
C GLN A 102 -12.86 -4.42 5.86
N ILE A 103 -11.60 -4.90 5.86
CA ILE A 103 -10.48 -4.20 5.21
C ILE A 103 -9.87 -4.96 4.05
N ALA A 104 -10.13 -6.26 3.93
CA ALA A 104 -9.65 -7.10 2.84
C ALA A 104 -10.69 -8.13 2.42
N HIS A 105 -10.57 -8.63 1.20
CA HIS A 105 -11.31 -9.77 0.69
C HIS A 105 -10.32 -10.87 0.31
N ALA A 106 -10.51 -12.07 0.84
CA ALA A 106 -9.69 -13.23 0.50
C ALA A 106 -10.26 -13.95 -0.72
N PHE A 107 -9.37 -14.43 -1.59
CA PHE A 107 -9.71 -15.33 -2.68
C PHE A 107 -8.97 -16.65 -2.51
N THR A 108 -9.62 -17.75 -2.86
CA THR A 108 -8.97 -19.07 -2.84
C THR A 108 -9.56 -19.99 -3.89
N PRO A 109 -8.72 -20.70 -4.68
CA PRO A 109 -9.18 -21.78 -5.55
C PRO A 109 -9.38 -23.11 -4.80
N ILE A 110 -9.05 -23.15 -3.51
CA ILE A 110 -9.03 -24.40 -2.72
C ILE A 110 -10.44 -24.79 -2.28
N VAL A 111 -11.30 -23.81 -2.01
CA VAL A 111 -12.67 -24.03 -1.53
C VAL A 111 -13.64 -23.78 -2.68
N ASP A 112 -14.56 -24.71 -2.89
CA ASP A 112 -15.64 -24.59 -3.86
C ASP A 112 -16.76 -23.69 -3.31
N ASP A 113 -16.47 -22.38 -3.24
CA ASP A 113 -17.40 -21.35 -2.79
C ASP A 113 -17.22 -20.08 -3.64
N GLU A 114 -18.25 -19.75 -4.41
CA GLU A 114 -18.32 -18.58 -5.31
C GLU A 114 -17.92 -17.27 -4.63
N ARG A 115 -18.13 -17.12 -3.30
CA ARG A 115 -17.80 -15.89 -2.56
C ARG A 115 -16.29 -15.64 -2.47
N TYR A 116 -15.49 -16.69 -2.56
CA TYR A 116 -14.02 -16.62 -2.54
C TYR A 116 -13.41 -16.81 -3.92
N ASN A 117 -14.23 -16.90 -4.98
CA ASN A 117 -13.76 -17.03 -6.35
C ASN A 117 -13.34 -15.66 -6.92
N CYS A 118 -12.04 -15.52 -7.20
CA CYS A 118 -11.45 -14.29 -7.75
C CYS A 118 -12.10 -13.87 -9.08
N LYS A 119 -12.29 -14.83 -10.00
CA LYS A 119 -12.87 -14.57 -11.32
C LYS A 119 -14.32 -14.13 -11.22
N THR A 120 -15.14 -14.81 -10.43
CA THR A 120 -16.55 -14.43 -10.22
C THR A 120 -16.64 -13.04 -9.61
N PHE A 121 -15.88 -12.77 -8.54
CA PHE A 121 -15.89 -11.48 -7.86
C PHE A 121 -15.59 -10.31 -8.81
N PHE A 122 -14.51 -10.40 -9.58
CA PHE A 122 -14.14 -9.30 -10.48
C PHE A 122 -15.00 -9.21 -11.74
N SER A 123 -15.64 -10.31 -12.15
CA SER A 123 -16.65 -10.28 -13.21
C SER A 123 -17.90 -9.53 -12.73
N GLY A 124 -18.38 -9.82 -11.52
CA GLY A 124 -19.49 -9.08 -10.91
C GLY A 124 -19.14 -7.61 -10.63
N MET A 125 -17.91 -7.32 -10.22
CA MET A 125 -17.44 -5.94 -10.01
C MET A 125 -17.47 -5.11 -11.30
N LYS A 126 -17.20 -5.71 -12.48
CA LYS A 126 -17.32 -5.00 -13.77
C LYS A 126 -18.75 -4.54 -14.05
N GLU A 127 -19.73 -5.29 -13.55
CA GLU A 127 -21.16 -5.01 -13.72
C GLU A 127 -21.65 -3.98 -12.68
N ASP A 128 -21.00 -3.89 -11.50
CA ASP A 128 -21.25 -2.86 -10.49
C ASP A 128 -20.61 -1.51 -10.88
N VAL A 129 -21.35 -0.79 -11.72
CA VAL A 129 -21.00 0.56 -12.18
C VAL A 129 -20.82 1.55 -11.01
N GLY A 130 -21.51 1.36 -9.89
CA GLY A 130 -21.45 2.27 -8.74
C GLY A 130 -20.13 2.18 -8.00
N LEU A 131 -19.74 0.96 -7.60
CA LEU A 131 -18.49 0.70 -6.90
C LEU A 131 -17.28 1.10 -7.74
N VAL A 132 -17.25 0.68 -9.01
CA VAL A 132 -16.15 1.01 -9.94
C VAL A 132 -16.02 2.52 -10.10
N LYS A 133 -17.13 3.25 -10.29
CA LYS A 133 -17.10 4.72 -10.41
C LYS A 133 -16.58 5.40 -9.14
N SER A 134 -16.95 4.90 -7.96
CA SER A 134 -16.46 5.46 -6.69
C SER A 134 -14.94 5.31 -6.57
N ILE A 135 -14.40 4.13 -6.86
CA ILE A 135 -12.94 3.91 -6.74
C ILE A 135 -12.19 4.65 -7.85
N GLN A 136 -12.74 4.71 -9.07
CA GLN A 136 -12.18 5.52 -10.15
C GLN A 136 -12.18 7.02 -9.80
N PHE A 137 -13.19 7.50 -9.07
CA PHE A 137 -13.19 8.86 -8.56
C PHE A 137 -12.03 9.09 -7.60
N ASP A 138 -11.82 8.18 -6.63
CA ASP A 138 -10.67 8.25 -5.71
C ASP A 138 -9.32 8.27 -6.45
N VAL A 139 -9.18 7.44 -7.50
CA VAL A 139 -7.98 7.40 -8.35
C VAL A 139 -7.78 8.71 -9.12
N LYS A 140 -8.86 9.33 -9.62
CA LYS A 140 -8.78 10.63 -10.30
C LYS A 140 -8.33 11.75 -9.36
N GLN A 141 -8.70 11.70 -8.08
CA GLN A 141 -8.29 12.70 -7.08
C GLN A 141 -6.77 12.66 -6.78
N LEU A 142 -6.07 11.57 -7.10
CA LEU A 142 -4.63 11.45 -6.88
C LEU A 142 -3.83 12.55 -7.60
N ALA A 143 -4.32 13.03 -8.74
CA ALA A 143 -3.69 14.11 -9.47
C ALA A 143 -3.74 15.45 -8.73
N GLU A 144 -4.84 15.74 -8.03
CA GLU A 144 -4.94 16.95 -7.21
C GLU A 144 -4.07 16.83 -5.95
N VAL A 145 -4.06 15.66 -5.30
CA VAL A 145 -3.16 15.41 -4.14
C VAL A 145 -1.70 15.58 -4.53
N ALA A 146 -1.27 15.06 -5.68
CA ALA A 146 0.10 15.23 -6.18
C ALA A 146 0.44 16.72 -6.41
N LYS A 147 -0.50 17.52 -6.93
CA LYS A 147 -0.32 18.97 -7.11
C LYS A 147 -0.20 19.69 -5.76
N GLU A 148 -0.99 19.29 -4.76
CA GLU A 148 -0.93 19.86 -3.41
C GLU A 148 0.43 19.58 -2.75
N TRP A 149 0.93 18.35 -2.88
CA TRP A 149 2.25 17.98 -2.40
C TRP A 149 3.38 18.79 -3.07
N GLU A 150 3.28 19.01 -4.38
CA GLU A 150 4.23 19.86 -5.11
C GLU A 150 4.14 21.33 -4.68
N LYS A 151 2.93 21.85 -4.42
CA LYS A 151 2.72 23.19 -3.85
C LYS A 151 3.34 23.30 -2.45
N GLN A 152 3.17 22.27 -1.62
CA GLN A 152 3.74 22.20 -0.27
C GLN A 152 5.27 22.24 -0.30
N ARG A 153 5.91 21.46 -1.17
CA ARG A 153 7.37 21.52 -1.41
C ARG A 153 7.81 22.93 -1.78
N ASN A 154 7.20 23.50 -2.82
CA ASN A 154 7.55 24.83 -3.33
C ASN A 154 7.34 25.95 -2.29
N HIS A 155 6.26 25.87 -1.50
CA HIS A 155 6.00 26.82 -0.43
C HIS A 155 7.07 26.75 0.67
N THR A 156 7.43 25.54 1.08
CA THR A 156 8.46 25.30 2.10
C THR A 156 9.82 25.82 1.65
N GLU A 157 10.22 25.53 0.41
CA GLU A 157 11.48 26.06 -0.15
C GLU A 157 11.52 27.60 -0.19
N LYS A 158 10.40 28.25 -0.54
CA LYS A 158 10.28 29.71 -0.53
C LYS A 158 10.38 30.27 0.89
N LEU A 159 9.76 29.63 1.87
CA LEU A 159 9.80 30.04 3.27
C LEU A 159 11.24 29.96 3.81
N LEU A 160 11.92 28.84 3.60
CA LEU A 160 13.31 28.64 4.05
C LEU A 160 14.26 29.67 3.43
N LYS A 161 14.11 29.95 2.13
CA LYS A 161 14.87 31.01 1.45
C LYS A 161 14.62 32.39 2.08
N LYS A 162 13.37 32.74 2.41
CA LYS A 162 13.03 34.00 3.10
C LYS A 162 13.63 34.09 4.50
N MET A 163 13.77 32.95 5.19
CA MET A 163 14.34 32.86 6.53
C MET A 163 15.88 32.76 6.52
N GLY A 164 16.53 32.78 5.36
CA GLY A 164 17.98 32.59 5.24
C GLY A 164 18.45 31.18 5.63
N MET A 165 17.55 30.19 5.61
CA MET A 165 17.81 28.82 6.04
C MET A 165 18.13 27.90 4.86
N SER A 166 19.03 26.94 5.09
CA SER A 166 19.32 25.90 4.11
C SER A 166 18.15 24.91 3.97
N PRO A 167 17.77 24.50 2.76
CA PRO A 167 16.81 23.42 2.53
C PRO A 167 17.21 22.09 3.20
N THR A 168 18.49 21.88 3.46
CA THR A 168 19.01 20.66 4.11
C THR A 168 18.57 20.50 5.57
N ILE A 169 17.98 21.55 6.18
CA ILE A 169 17.37 21.46 7.50
C ILE A 169 16.15 20.54 7.48
N VAL A 170 15.49 20.38 6.33
CA VAL A 170 14.37 19.45 6.17
C VAL A 170 14.94 18.05 5.95
N ASP A 171 15.30 17.39 7.04
CA ASP A 171 15.87 16.04 7.07
C ASP A 171 15.03 15.07 7.92
N GLU A 172 15.52 13.85 8.12
CA GLU A 172 14.83 12.84 8.94
C GLU A 172 14.70 13.25 10.42
N LYS A 173 15.60 14.08 10.95
CA LYS A 173 15.50 14.58 12.33
C LYS A 173 14.40 15.63 12.44
N PHE A 174 14.29 16.51 11.45
CA PHE A 174 13.18 17.46 11.34
C PHE A 174 11.84 16.74 11.28
N TYR A 175 11.74 15.69 10.45
CA TYR A 175 10.56 14.82 10.38
C TYR A 175 10.13 14.29 11.76
N LEU A 176 11.05 13.66 12.49
CA LEU A 176 10.74 13.07 13.81
C LEU A 176 10.27 14.12 14.83
N GLY A 177 10.68 15.38 14.66
CA GLY A 177 10.23 16.49 15.50
C GLY A 177 8.80 16.97 15.24
N GLN A 178 8.19 16.60 14.11
CA GLN A 178 6.86 17.04 13.68
C GLN A 178 5.91 15.89 13.30
N GLU A 179 6.35 14.64 13.48
CA GLU A 179 5.60 13.43 13.10
C GLU A 179 4.21 13.44 13.74
N TYR A 180 4.13 13.77 15.04
CA TYR A 180 2.87 13.81 15.77
C TYR A 180 1.87 14.80 15.18
N GLU A 181 2.28 16.07 15.02
CA GLU A 181 1.42 17.13 14.50
C GLU A 181 0.96 16.82 13.07
N THR A 182 1.83 16.23 12.26
CA THR A 182 1.53 15.87 10.87
C THR A 182 0.51 14.72 10.81
N ILE A 183 0.68 13.68 11.64
CA ILE A 183 -0.29 12.58 11.72
C ILE A 183 -1.65 13.07 12.21
N ILE A 184 -1.70 13.92 13.24
CA ILE A 184 -2.96 14.50 13.73
C ILE A 184 -3.67 15.30 12.63
N LYS A 185 -2.92 16.10 11.87
CA LYS A 185 -3.45 16.82 10.71
C LYS A 185 -4.00 15.85 9.67
N ASP A 186 -3.27 14.79 9.34
CA ASP A 186 -3.70 13.80 8.35
C ASP A 186 -4.94 13.03 8.80
N MET A 187 -5.05 12.67 10.08
CA MET A 187 -6.27 12.08 10.63
C MET A 187 -7.50 12.96 10.38
N HIS A 188 -7.38 14.29 10.55
CA HIS A 188 -8.46 15.21 10.18
C HIS A 188 -8.75 15.22 8.69
N ASN A 189 -7.72 15.20 7.83
CA ASN A 189 -7.89 15.12 6.37
C ASN A 189 -8.58 13.82 5.94
N TRP A 190 -8.39 12.74 6.69
CA TRP A 190 -9.06 11.46 6.52
C TRP A 190 -10.45 11.38 7.17
N GLU A 191 -10.98 12.51 7.68
CA GLU A 191 -12.29 12.62 8.33
C GLU A 191 -12.41 11.82 9.64
N ILE A 192 -11.28 11.51 10.27
CA ILE A 192 -11.25 10.83 11.56
C ILE A 192 -11.58 11.82 12.68
N LYS A 193 -12.59 11.48 13.48
CA LYS A 193 -12.99 12.26 14.66
C LYS A 193 -12.10 11.90 15.84
N ILE A 194 -11.12 12.78 16.09
CA ILE A 194 -10.24 12.70 17.25
C ILE A 194 -10.96 13.27 18.47
N GLY A 195 -11.01 12.49 19.56
CA GLY A 195 -11.54 12.97 20.85
C GLY A 195 -10.57 13.95 21.53
N ASN A 196 -10.93 14.41 22.74
CA ASN A 196 -10.10 15.36 23.50
C ASN A 196 -8.84 14.73 24.14
N GLN A 197 -8.59 13.45 23.92
CA GLN A 197 -7.45 12.72 24.50
C GLN A 197 -6.27 12.73 23.54
N LYS A 198 -5.06 12.78 24.10
CA LYS A 198 -3.83 12.64 23.33
C LYS A 198 -3.77 11.24 22.71
N ILE A 199 -3.52 11.17 21.41
CA ILE A 199 -3.41 9.91 20.68
C ILE A 199 -1.98 9.37 20.82
N ASP A 200 -1.82 8.07 21.05
CA ASP A 200 -0.53 7.42 20.86
C ASP A 200 -0.37 7.01 19.39
N ILE A 201 0.28 7.89 18.61
CA ILE A 201 0.49 7.66 17.17
C ILE A 201 1.27 6.37 16.89
N LYS A 202 2.04 5.83 17.87
CA LYS A 202 2.82 4.60 17.68
C LYS A 202 1.95 3.37 17.41
N GLU A 203 0.70 3.42 17.84
CA GLU A 203 -0.32 2.41 17.61
C GLU A 203 -1.09 2.62 16.29
N LEU A 204 -0.73 3.63 15.49
CA LEU A 204 -1.31 3.93 14.17
C LEU A 204 -0.27 3.79 13.04
N PRO A 205 0.34 2.59 12.87
CA PRO A 205 1.44 2.41 11.95
C PRO A 205 1.08 2.65 10.48
N THR A 206 -0.18 2.49 10.05
CA THR A 206 -0.60 2.81 8.68
C THR A 206 -0.37 4.28 8.36
N LEU A 207 -0.82 5.20 9.21
CA LEU A 207 -0.62 6.62 9.00
C LEU A 207 0.87 7.00 9.07
N ARG A 208 1.61 6.40 10.01
CA ARG A 208 3.05 6.66 10.16
C ARG A 208 3.85 6.32 8.90
N ILE A 209 3.63 5.15 8.31
CA ILE A 209 4.39 4.77 7.10
C ILE A 209 3.99 5.63 5.90
N MET A 210 2.71 5.95 5.76
CA MET A 210 2.21 6.81 4.68
C MET A 210 2.82 8.20 4.76
N GLU A 211 2.80 8.80 5.96
CA GLU A 211 3.32 10.14 6.20
C GLU A 211 4.85 10.17 6.06
N TYR A 212 5.59 9.16 6.56
CA TYR A 212 7.03 9.05 6.33
C TYR A 212 7.40 8.93 4.84
N ALA A 213 6.66 8.13 4.08
CA ALA A 213 6.88 7.96 2.66
C ALA A 213 6.55 9.24 1.87
N GLN A 214 5.45 9.92 2.24
CA GLN A 214 5.10 11.24 1.72
C GLN A 214 6.19 12.26 2.03
N PHE A 215 6.67 12.35 3.27
CA PHE A 215 7.75 13.27 3.64
C PHE A 215 9.00 13.04 2.78
N ASN A 216 9.43 11.78 2.62
CA ASN A 216 10.56 11.44 1.75
C ASN A 216 10.33 11.91 0.32
N ARG A 217 9.16 11.62 -0.26
CA ARG A 217 8.83 12.00 -1.63
C ARG A 217 8.78 13.53 -1.78
N VAL A 218 8.11 14.23 -0.87
CA VAL A 218 7.91 15.69 -0.92
C VAL A 218 9.19 16.45 -0.67
N TYR A 219 10.00 16.06 0.32
CA TYR A 219 11.09 16.91 0.79
C TYR A 219 12.49 16.38 0.50
N LEU A 220 12.66 15.06 0.44
CA LEU A 220 13.97 14.44 0.24
C LEU A 220 14.24 14.04 -1.22
N THR A 221 13.30 14.31 -2.12
CA THR A 221 13.49 14.14 -3.56
C THR A 221 13.18 15.42 -4.32
N LYS A 222 13.90 15.62 -5.42
CA LYS A 222 13.63 16.69 -6.41
C LYS A 222 12.81 16.21 -7.60
N LYS A 223 12.40 14.94 -7.60
CA LYS A 223 11.59 14.39 -8.69
C LYS A 223 10.20 15.03 -8.65
N LYS A 224 9.66 15.30 -9.83
CA LYS A 224 8.27 15.73 -9.99
C LYS A 224 7.36 14.70 -9.32
N ILE A 225 6.43 15.17 -8.50
CA ILE A 225 5.43 14.32 -7.86
C ILE A 225 4.32 14.02 -8.87
N THR A 226 3.98 12.75 -8.99
CA THR A 226 2.99 12.21 -9.92
C THR A 226 1.85 11.52 -9.16
N PRO A 227 0.68 11.32 -9.81
CA PRO A 227 -0.42 10.56 -9.19
C PRO A 227 -0.01 9.15 -8.75
N ASN A 228 0.88 8.50 -9.49
CA ASN A 228 1.39 7.16 -9.15
C ASN A 228 2.17 7.19 -7.83
N ASP A 229 2.96 8.24 -7.57
CA ASP A 229 3.68 8.34 -6.30
C ASP A 229 2.71 8.41 -5.10
N VAL A 230 1.55 9.08 -5.28
CA VAL A 230 0.49 9.13 -4.26
C VAL A 230 -0.15 7.75 -4.10
N MET A 231 -0.41 7.04 -5.21
CA MET A 231 -0.98 5.69 -5.18
C MET A 231 -0.06 4.71 -4.44
N ASP A 232 1.24 4.73 -4.75
CA ASP A 232 2.23 3.84 -4.12
C ASP A 232 2.31 4.09 -2.61
N ILE A 233 2.23 5.35 -2.18
CA ILE A 233 2.20 5.70 -0.75
C ILE A 233 0.93 5.17 -0.09
N ARG A 234 -0.23 5.30 -0.74
CA ARG A 234 -1.50 4.77 -0.23
C ARG A 234 -1.48 3.24 -0.11
N ILE A 235 -1.00 2.54 -1.14
CA ILE A 235 -0.82 1.08 -1.13
C ILE A 235 0.16 0.67 -0.02
N GLY A 236 1.22 1.44 0.16
CA GLY A 236 2.24 1.24 1.20
C GLY A 236 1.71 1.35 2.63
N GLY A 237 0.51 1.89 2.84
CA GLY A 237 -0.10 2.04 4.17
C GLY A 237 -0.34 0.72 4.91
N ILE A 238 -0.48 -0.41 4.19
CA ILE A 238 -0.70 -1.72 4.83
C ILE A 238 0.61 -2.46 5.16
N ILE A 239 1.76 -1.97 4.70
CA ILE A 239 3.08 -2.61 4.90
C ILE A 239 3.38 -3.01 6.36
N PRO A 240 3.00 -2.23 7.39
CA PRO A 240 3.22 -2.62 8.79
C PRO A 240 2.54 -3.94 9.20
N TYR A 241 1.60 -4.43 8.40
CA TYR A 241 0.83 -5.66 8.62
C TYR A 241 1.23 -6.79 7.67
N MET A 242 2.25 -6.58 6.82
CA MET A 242 2.73 -7.56 5.84
C MET A 242 4.01 -8.23 6.32
N ASP A 243 4.25 -9.46 5.87
CA ASP A 243 5.49 -10.17 6.11
C ASP A 243 6.55 -9.80 5.05
N ALA A 244 6.12 -9.56 3.82
CA ALA A 244 6.98 -9.21 2.70
C ALA A 244 6.36 -8.16 1.78
N VAL A 245 7.21 -7.50 0.98
CA VAL A 245 6.79 -6.62 -0.12
C VAL A 245 7.70 -6.79 -1.33
N ILE A 246 7.12 -6.76 -2.53
CA ILE A 246 7.85 -6.60 -3.79
C ILE A 246 7.50 -5.23 -4.36
N THR A 247 8.51 -4.37 -4.51
CA THR A 247 8.30 -3.00 -5.00
C THR A 247 9.50 -2.43 -5.75
N GLU A 248 9.38 -1.22 -6.28
CA GLU A 248 10.49 -0.49 -6.88
C GLU A 248 11.58 -0.07 -5.87
N ASN A 249 12.79 0.17 -6.37
CA ASN A 249 13.96 0.51 -5.55
C ASN A 249 13.74 1.73 -4.63
N PHE A 250 12.96 2.72 -5.08
CA PHE A 250 12.69 3.91 -4.30
C PHE A 250 11.89 3.57 -3.03
N GLN A 251 10.75 2.88 -3.18
CA GLN A 251 9.91 2.47 -2.06
C GLN A 251 10.63 1.47 -1.15
N ALA A 252 11.36 0.52 -1.74
CA ALA A 252 12.20 -0.41 -0.98
C ALA A 252 13.19 0.32 -0.06
N ASN A 253 13.80 1.41 -0.53
CA ASN A 253 14.71 2.22 0.29
C ASN A 253 13.99 3.00 1.39
N ILE A 254 12.79 3.53 1.12
CA ILE A 254 11.95 4.16 2.15
C ILE A 254 11.64 3.14 3.24
N TYR A 255 11.16 1.95 2.88
CA TYR A 255 10.78 0.92 3.85
C TYR A 255 11.98 0.48 4.69
N LYS A 256 13.17 0.28 4.09
CA LYS A 256 14.41 -0.03 4.83
C LYS A 256 14.74 1.02 5.90
N LYS A 257 14.52 2.30 5.61
CA LYS A 257 14.73 3.38 6.59
C LYS A 257 13.63 3.41 7.64
N ALA A 258 12.37 3.31 7.22
CA ALA A 258 11.20 3.34 8.10
C ALA A 258 11.23 2.25 9.18
N LYS A 259 11.83 1.08 8.90
CA LYS A 259 12.08 0.00 9.88
C LYS A 259 12.80 0.45 11.15
N LYS A 260 13.55 1.56 11.10
CA LYS A 260 14.24 2.13 12.28
C LYS A 260 13.30 2.85 13.24
N TYR A 261 12.17 3.35 12.73
CA TYR A 261 11.28 4.27 13.45
C TYR A 261 9.87 3.69 13.66
N ILE A 262 9.46 2.72 12.84
CA ILE A 262 8.16 2.05 12.88
C ILE A 262 8.39 0.57 13.29
N PRO A 263 8.22 0.23 14.59
CA PRO A 263 8.55 -1.10 15.12
C PRO A 263 7.84 -2.25 14.42
N GLN A 264 6.60 -2.03 13.98
CA GLN A 264 5.76 -3.02 13.31
C GLN A 264 6.39 -3.54 12.00
N MET A 265 7.24 -2.74 11.35
CA MET A 265 7.91 -3.14 10.11
C MET A 265 9.22 -3.91 10.34
N LYS A 266 9.66 -4.13 11.58
CA LYS A 266 11.01 -4.67 11.88
C LYS A 266 11.30 -6.00 11.18
N GLN A 267 10.29 -6.86 11.02
CA GLN A 267 10.44 -8.17 10.36
C GLN A 267 10.13 -8.15 8.86
N LEU A 268 9.70 -7.02 8.30
CA LEU A 268 9.34 -6.92 6.87
C LEU A 268 10.51 -7.32 5.97
N GLU A 269 10.27 -8.32 5.14
CA GLU A 269 11.14 -8.74 4.05
C GLU A 269 10.90 -7.83 2.83
N ILE A 270 11.97 -7.27 2.25
CA ILE A 270 11.85 -6.27 1.19
C ILE A 270 12.54 -6.79 -0.07
N TYR A 271 11.75 -7.00 -1.12
CA TYR A 271 12.19 -7.46 -2.42
C TYR A 271 11.93 -6.41 -3.51
N THR A 272 12.66 -6.54 -4.60
CA THR A 272 12.54 -5.73 -5.81
C THR A 272 12.20 -6.61 -7.01
N LEU A 273 11.85 -5.99 -8.14
CA LEU A 273 11.56 -6.73 -9.38
C LEU A 273 12.74 -7.62 -9.85
N LYS A 274 13.98 -7.25 -9.50
CA LYS A 274 15.16 -8.07 -9.83
C LYS A 274 15.18 -9.37 -9.03
N ASP A 275 14.67 -9.35 -7.81
CA ASP A 275 14.72 -10.49 -6.90
C ASP A 275 13.75 -11.62 -7.27
N ILE A 276 12.84 -11.37 -8.22
CA ILE A 276 11.83 -12.33 -8.69
C ILE A 276 12.05 -12.79 -10.13
N ARG A 277 13.05 -12.23 -10.82
CA ARG A 277 13.43 -12.64 -12.17
C ARG A 277 14.37 -13.83 -12.09
N LEU A 278 14.07 -14.88 -12.86
CA LEU A 278 15.04 -15.95 -13.11
C LEU A 278 16.23 -15.39 -13.91
N GLU A 279 17.43 -15.81 -13.52
CA GLU A 279 18.69 -15.51 -14.23
C GLU A 279 18.77 -16.23 -15.59
#